data_AF-A0A1X7SKA1-F1
#
_entry.id   AF-A0A1X7SKA1-F1
#
_cell.length_a   1.000
_cell.length_b   1.000
_cell.length_c   1.000
_cell.angle_alpha   90.00
_cell.angle_beta   90.00
_cell.angle_gamma   90.00
#
_symmetry.space_group_name_H-M   'P 1'
#
loop_
_entity.id
_entity.type
_entity.pdbx_description
1 polymer ?
#
loop_
_entity_poly.entity_id
_entity_poly.type
_entity_poly.pdbx_seq_one_letter_code
_entity_poly.pdbx_strand_id
1 'polypeptide(L)' 'MNEEKLLWGKGMLGEGSPHKLLKTMIFMCGIYFALRSGQEHRDLRFSQIKLKEIDEKNVSYTPRMYQKTSIKHQKLEPKT' A
#
# COMPACT_ATOMS: atom_id res chain seq x y z
N MET A 1 -4.49 -7.82 -9.61
CA MET A 1 -5.64 -7.22 -10.32
C MET A 1 -6.85 -8.16 -10.43
N ASN A 2 -6.66 -9.45 -10.75
CA ASN A 2 -7.78 -10.39 -10.87
C ASN A 2 -8.45 -10.73 -9.52
N GLU A 3 -7.68 -10.89 -8.44
CA GLU A 3 -8.21 -11.16 -7.11
C GLU A 3 -9.03 -9.99 -6.54
N GLU A 4 -8.55 -8.76 -6.72
CA GLU A 4 -9.28 -7.56 -6.32
C GLU A 4 -10.65 -7.49 -7.01
N LYS A 5 -10.69 -7.63 -8.34
CA LYS A 5 -11.95 -7.64 -9.11
C LYS A 5 -12.90 -8.75 -8.63
N LEU A 6 -12.36 -9.92 -8.29
CA LEU A 6 -13.14 -11.03 -7.75
C LEU A 6 -13.76 -10.69 -6.39
N LEU A 7 -12.99 -10.06 -5.49
CA LEU A 7 -13.47 -9.68 -4.15
C LEU A 7 -14.53 -8.57 -4.21
N TRP A 8 -14.39 -7.63 -5.15
CA TRP A 8 -15.44 -6.67 -5.47
C TRP A 8 -16.69 -7.35 -6.02
N GLY A 9 -16.54 -8.22 -7.03
CA GLY A 9 -17.66 -8.94 -7.65
C GLY A 9 -18.41 -9.86 -6.68
N LYS A 10 -17.72 -10.43 -5.70
CA LYS A 10 -18.32 -11.23 -4.62
C LYS A 10 -18.92 -10.39 -3.49
N GLY A 11 -18.82 -9.06 -3.56
CA GLY A 11 -19.28 -8.18 -2.50
C GLY A 11 -18.55 -8.41 -1.16
N MET A 12 -17.32 -8.92 -1.19
CA MET A 12 -16.48 -9.01 0.00
C MET A 12 -15.84 -7.67 0.36
N LEU A 13 -15.64 -6.81 -0.65
CA LEU A 13 -15.25 -5.41 -0.52
C LEU A 13 -16.47 -4.49 -0.69
N GLY A 14 -16.39 -3.29 -0.12
CA GLY A 14 -17.39 -2.24 -0.18
C GLY A 14 -17.73 -1.64 1.18
N GLU A 15 -18.85 -0.92 1.23
CA GLU A 15 -19.17 0.00 2.34
C GLU A 15 -20.50 -0.29 3.04
N GLY A 16 -21.20 -1.36 2.67
CA GLY A 16 -22.54 -1.70 3.20
C GLY A 16 -22.61 -2.01 4.70
N SER A 17 -21.49 -2.03 5.42
CA SER A 17 -21.45 -2.02 6.88
C SER A 17 -20.10 -1.49 7.38
N PRO A 18 -20.01 -0.98 8.64
CA PRO A 18 -18.75 -0.50 9.20
C PRO A 18 -17.63 -1.55 9.17
N HIS A 19 -17.97 -2.81 9.43
CA HIS A 19 -17.00 -3.90 9.42
C HIS A 19 -16.52 -4.24 7.99
N LYS A 20 -17.42 -4.18 7.01
CA LYS A 20 -17.09 -4.38 5.60
C LYS A 20 -16.23 -3.24 5.06
N LEU A 21 -16.55 -2.00 5.42
CA LEU A 21 -15.75 -0.83 5.08
C LEU A 21 -14.34 -0.95 5.66
N LEU A 22 -14.21 -1.32 6.94
CA LEU A 22 -12.90 -1.51 7.57
C LEU A 22 -12.06 -2.58 6.86
N LYS A 23 -12.63 -3.75 6.57
CA LYS A 23 -11.96 -4.82 5.81
C LYS A 23 -11.51 -4.34 4.44
N THR A 24 -12.36 -3.55 3.78
CA THR A 24 -12.05 -2.95 2.48
C THR A 24 -10.88 -1.99 2.59
N MET A 25 -10.90 -1.07 3.56
CA MET A 25 -9.78 -0.13 3.76
C MET A 25 -8.47 -0.85 4.06
N ILE A 26 -8.48 -1.89 4.92
CA ILE A 26 -7.29 -2.69 5.21
C ILE A 26 -6.76 -3.34 3.93
N PHE A 27 -7.62 -3.99 3.15
CA PHE A 27 -7.22 -4.62 1.89
C PHE A 27 -6.62 -3.61 0.90
N MET A 28 -7.28 -2.48 0.69
CA MET A 28 -6.83 -1.43 -0.23
C MET A 28 -5.50 -0.83 0.24
N CYS A 29 -5.35 -0.51 1.52
CA CYS A 29 -4.07 -0.03 2.06
C CYS A 29 -2.94 -1.06 1.86
N GLY A 30 -3.24 -2.36 2.00
CA GLY A 30 -2.27 -3.43 1.77
C GLY A 30 -1.77 -3.46 0.33
N ILE A 31 -2.69 -3.38 -0.63
CA ILE A 31 -2.34 -3.38 -2.06
C ILE A 31 -1.63 -2.10 -2.49
N TYR A 32 -2.19 -0.93 -2.18
CA TYR A 32 -1.69 0.34 -2.73
C TYR A 32 -0.45 0.88 -2.01
N PHE A 33 -0.26 0.54 -0.73
CA PHE A 33 0.94 0.93 0.03
C PHE A 33 1.92 -0.24 0.23
N ALA A 34 1.67 -1.39 -0.40
CA ALA A 34 2.49 -2.60 -0.35
C ALA A 34 2.81 -3.10 1.08
N LEU A 35 1.83 -2.99 1.98
CA LEU A 35 1.95 -3.46 3.37
C LEU A 35 1.76 -4.98 3.39
N ARG A 36 2.69 -5.71 4.01
CA ARG A 36 2.73 -7.18 3.98
C ARG A 36 2.37 -7.81 5.33
N SER A 37 2.58 -7.09 6.42
CA SER A 37 2.38 -7.58 7.79
C SER A 37 1.29 -6.80 8.52
N GLY A 38 0.64 -7.47 9.47
CA GLY A 38 -0.33 -6.80 10.35
C GLY A 38 0.29 -5.65 11.15
N GLN A 39 1.61 -5.66 11.39
CA GLN A 39 2.30 -4.57 12.07
C GLN A 39 2.42 -3.33 11.16
N GLU A 40 2.77 -3.51 9.89
CA GLU A 40 2.81 -2.40 8.92
C GLU A 40 1.45 -1.72 8.75
N HIS A 41 0.35 -2.48 8.80
CA HIS A 41 -1.00 -1.91 8.82
C HIS A 41 -1.27 -1.07 10.07
N ARG A 42 -0.84 -1.53 11.25
CA ARG A 42 -1.01 -0.81 12.52
C ARG A 42 -0.13 0.43 12.62
N ASP A 43 1.04 0.40 12.00
CA ASP A 43 2.00 1.50 12.01
C ASP A 43 1.67 2.58 10.97
N LEU A 44 0.76 2.31 10.03
CA LEU A 44 0.31 3.29 9.03
C LEU A 44 -0.46 4.42 9.72
N ARG A 45 0.03 5.66 9.56
CA ARG A 45 -0.61 6.87 10.07
C ARG A 45 -1.08 7.78 8.95
N PHE A 46 -2.18 8.49 9.17
CA PHE A 46 -2.70 9.49 8.22
C PHE A 46 -1.66 10.54 7.81
N SER A 47 -0.75 10.93 8.72
CA SER A 47 0.34 11.87 8.43
C SER A 47 1.32 11.40 7.34
N GLN A 48 1.32 10.10 7.02
CA GLN A 48 2.16 9.50 5.96
C GLN A 48 1.44 9.49 4.60
N ILE A 49 0.12 9.71 4.58
CA ILE A 49 -0.67 9.78 3.35
C ILE A 49 -0.74 11.25 2.95
N LYS A 50 -0.17 11.57 1.79
CA LYS A 50 -0.19 12.92 1.24
C LYS A 50 -0.81 12.87 -0.14
N LEU A 51 -1.78 13.76 -0.37
CA LEU A 51 -2.24 14.03 -1.72
C LEU A 51 -1.13 14.80 -2.43
N LYS A 52 -0.63 14.26 -3.53
CA LYS A 52 0.31 14.94 -4.40
C LYS A 52 -0.45 15.28 -5.67
N GLU A 53 -0.50 16.55 -6.05
CA GLU A 53 -0.92 16.92 -7.40
C GLU A 53 0.09 16.31 -8.38
N ILE A 54 -0.40 15.46 -9.26
CA ILE A 54 0.44 14.79 -10.25
C ILE A 54 0.36 15.62 -11.51
N ASP A 55 1.35 16.48 -11.74
CA ASP A 55 1.66 17.00 -13.07
C ASP A 55 2.21 15.84 -13.91
N GLU A 56 1.31 15.01 -14.46
CA GLU A 56 1.46 13.95 -15.47
C GLU A 56 2.67 12.96 -15.41
N LYS A 57 3.61 13.05 -14.47
CA LYS A 57 4.83 12.23 -14.45
C LYS A 57 5.21 11.83 -13.03
N ASN A 58 4.75 10.63 -12.66
CA ASN A 58 5.21 9.77 -11.54
C ASN A 58 4.59 10.01 -10.15
N VAL A 59 3.91 8.97 -9.66
CA VAL A 59 3.52 8.81 -8.24
C VAL A 59 4.75 8.35 -7.45
N SER A 60 5.16 9.12 -6.46
CA SER A 60 6.28 8.79 -5.57
C SER A 60 5.78 8.51 -4.15
N TYR A 61 5.96 7.28 -3.66
CA TYR A 61 5.74 6.89 -2.26
C TYR A 61 7.08 6.87 -1.50
N THR A 62 7.11 7.38 -0.27
CA THR A 62 8.27 7.29 0.63
C THR A 62 7.97 6.32 1.78
N PRO A 63 8.45 5.06 1.72
CA PRO A 63 8.33 4.14 2.84
C PRO A 63 9.19 4.62 4.03
N ARG A 64 8.71 4.38 5.25
CA ARG A 64 9.52 4.54 6.46
C ARG A 64 10.63 3.49 6.44
N MET A 65 11.87 3.93 6.26
CA MET A 65 13.04 3.08 6.48
C MET A 65 13.17 2.82 7.99
N TYR A 66 12.92 1.58 8.42
CA TYR A 66 13.38 1.12 9.72
C TYR A 66 14.91 0.95 9.62
N GLN A 67 15.67 1.76 10.37
CA GLN A 67 17.12 1.55 10.46
C GLN A 67 17.41 0.23 11.16
N LYS A 68 18.26 -0.57 10.50
CA LYS A 68 18.89 -1.85 10.92
C LYS A 68 18.10 -3.14 10.69
N THR A 69 18.11 -3.61 9.45
CA THR A 69 18.40 -5.03 9.16
C THR A 69 19.41 -5.12 8.03
N SER A 70 20.47 -5.88 8.26
CA SER A 70 21.68 -6.00 7.44
C SER A 70 21.46 -6.68 6.08
N ILE A 71 20.72 -6.05 5.15
CA ILE A 71 20.60 -6.52 3.78
C ILE A 71 21.33 -5.54 2.86
N LYS A 72 22.49 -5.98 2.35
CA LYS A 72 23.30 -5.24 1.39
C LYS A 72 22.50 -5.09 0.10
N HIS A 73 22.04 -3.88 -0.21
CA HIS A 73 21.44 -3.60 -1.51
C HIS A 73 22.52 -3.72 -2.59
N GLN A 74 22.30 -4.62 -3.56
CA GLN A 74 23.14 -4.75 -4.74
C GLN A 74 23.01 -3.47 -5.59
N LYS A 75 24.13 -2.79 -5.81
CA LYS A 75 24.20 -1.61 -6.68
C LYS A 75 24.02 -2.08 -8.13
N LEU A 76 22.87 -1.77 -8.73
CA LEU A 76 22.65 -1.96 -10.17
C LEU A 76 23.09 -0.68 -10.86
N GLU A 77 24.23 -0.74 -11.56
CA GLU A 77 24.63 0.31 -12.50
C GLU A 77 23.75 0.18 -13.77
N PRO A 78 23.29 1.30 -14.35
CA PRO A 78 22.50 1.26 -15.57
C PRO A 78 23.34 0.72 -16.73
N LYS A 79 22.76 -0.16 -17.53
CA LYS A 79 23.41 -0.76 -18.70
C LYS A 79 23.35 0.24 -19.86
N THR A 80 24.53 0.60 -20.38
CA THR A 80 24.73 1.45 -21.56
C THR A 80 24.16 0.83 -22.83
#